data_AF-A0AAU7LX00-F1
#
_entry.id   AF-A0AAU7LX00-F1
#
_cell.length_a   1.000
_cell.length_b   1.000
_cell.length_c   1.000
_cell.angle_alpha   90.00
_cell.angle_beta   90.00
_cell.angle_gamma   90.00
#
_symmetry.space_group_name_H-M   'P 1'
#
loop_
_entity.id
_entity.type
_entity.pdbx_description
1 polymer ?
#
loop_
_entity_poly.entity_id
_entity_poly.type
_entity_poly.pdbx_seq_one_letter_code
_entity_poly.pdbx_strand_id
1 'polypeptide(L)'
;MTMFSDAVFDTALVDGVALLPKTPGVYGMWNRITRMWNIGQSENMRQRCSLHRSNMRAGNADNPRVGRDVKSYGAHAFFYCVLEHVSILVGGNLTCKLKQRELWWVLQLQAHDERYGYNLDAGGYRTLGARFRDRERKLMRRNSSKYCLLPWVHMYDPINTVMLASWIPGS
;
A
#
# COMPACT_ATOMS: atom_id res chain seq x y z
N MET A 1 13.92 -9.30 21.12
CA MET A 1 13.32 -8.55 22.25
C MET A 1 13.18 -7.10 21.80
N THR A 2 12.02 -6.76 21.23
CA THR A 2 11.79 -5.49 20.51
C THR A 2 10.79 -4.66 21.32
N MET A 3 11.23 -4.11 22.46
CA MET A 3 10.40 -3.26 23.33
C MET A 3 10.30 -1.81 22.84
N PHE A 4 10.21 -1.59 21.53
CA PHE A 4 10.00 -0.26 20.95
C PHE A 4 8.70 -0.16 20.12
N SER A 5 7.99 -1.27 19.87
CA SER A 5 6.82 -1.28 18.98
C SER A 5 5.47 -1.12 19.65
N ASP A 6 5.39 -1.09 20.98
CA ASP A 6 4.08 -1.19 21.65
C ASP A 6 3.67 0.13 22.30
N ALA A 7 4.60 0.83 22.96
CA ALA A 7 4.30 2.06 23.71
C ALA A 7 3.95 3.28 22.83
N VAL A 8 4.41 3.36 21.57
CA VAL A 8 4.11 4.49 20.68
C VAL A 8 2.74 4.35 20.01
N PHE A 9 2.18 3.14 19.96
CA PHE A 9 1.03 2.84 19.11
C PHE A 9 -0.27 2.55 19.87
N ASP A 10 -0.22 2.39 21.20
CA ASP A 10 -1.40 2.32 22.08
C ASP A 10 -2.00 3.69 22.41
N THR A 11 -1.28 4.78 22.15
CA THR A 11 -1.70 6.14 22.48
C THR A 11 -1.94 6.98 21.23
N ALA A 12 -3.06 6.75 20.55
CA ALA A 12 -4.02 7.80 20.19
C ALA A 12 -5.18 7.31 19.29
N LEU A 13 -6.37 7.85 19.55
CA LEU A 13 -7.57 7.85 18.71
C LEU A 13 -7.40 8.57 17.36
N VAL A 14 -6.20 9.05 17.03
CA VAL A 14 -5.93 9.85 15.82
C VAL A 14 -5.17 9.05 14.77
N ASP A 15 -5.58 9.18 13.52
CA ASP A 15 -4.99 8.50 12.36
C ASP A 15 -3.62 9.08 11.93
N GLY A 16 -3.04 10.01 12.68
CA GLY A 16 -1.74 10.63 12.38
C GLY A 16 -1.73 11.67 11.25
N VAL A 17 -2.82 11.81 10.47
CA VAL A 17 -2.85 12.71 9.30
C VAL A 17 -2.60 14.17 9.67
N ALA A 18 -3.15 14.62 10.80
CA ALA A 18 -2.98 16.00 11.27
C ALA A 18 -1.52 16.35 11.65
N LEU A 19 -0.73 15.33 12.00
CA LEU A 19 0.67 15.47 12.42
C LEU A 19 1.63 15.54 11.22
N LEU A 20 1.18 15.11 10.03
CA LEU A 20 2.01 15.19 8.83
C LEU A 20 2.30 16.65 8.46
N PRO A 21 3.52 16.98 8.00
CA PRO A 21 3.86 18.32 7.55
C PRO A 21 3.29 18.59 6.15
N LYS A 22 3.17 19.87 5.80
CA LYS A 22 2.83 20.33 4.45
C LYS A 22 4.09 20.52 3.59
N THR A 23 5.03 19.59 3.70
CA THR A 23 6.33 19.64 3.02
C THR A 23 6.55 18.38 2.19
N PRO A 24 7.46 18.41 1.21
CA PRO A 24 7.78 17.23 0.43
C PRO A 24 8.40 16.11 1.28
N GLY A 25 8.04 14.88 0.97
CA GLY A 25 8.60 13.72 1.66
C GLY A 25 7.94 12.39 1.28
N VAL A 26 8.37 11.36 1.99
CA VAL A 26 7.82 10.01 1.95
C VAL A 26 7.04 9.77 3.23
N TYR A 27 5.81 9.28 3.09
CA TYR A 27 4.94 8.90 4.19
C TYR A 27 4.65 7.40 4.14
N GLY A 28 4.30 6.86 5.31
CA GLY A 28 3.78 5.51 5.47
C GLY A 28 2.34 5.55 5.93
N MET A 29 1.49 4.73 5.33
CA MET A 29 0.18 4.36 5.83
C MET A 29 0.24 2.92 6.32
N TRP A 30 0.13 2.74 7.63
CA TRP A 30 0.25 1.45 8.30
C TRP A 30 -1.10 0.95 8.78
N ASN A 31 -1.48 -0.26 8.41
CA ASN A 31 -2.61 -0.93 9.02
C ASN A 31 -2.17 -1.54 10.35
N ARG A 32 -2.68 -1.02 11.47
CA ARG A 32 -2.31 -1.47 12.83
C ARG A 32 -2.76 -2.89 13.15
N ILE A 33 -3.75 -3.41 12.43
CA ILE A 33 -4.28 -4.77 12.63
C ILE A 33 -3.49 -5.78 11.80
N THR A 34 -3.39 -5.58 10.48
CA THR A 34 -2.68 -6.52 9.59
C THR A 34 -1.17 -6.34 9.61
N ARG A 35 -0.69 -5.24 10.21
CA ARG A 35 0.72 -4.80 10.22
C ARG A 35 1.29 -4.49 8.83
N MET A 36 0.43 -4.36 7.82
CA MET A 36 0.84 -4.10 6.44
C MET A 36 1.08 -2.61 6.16
N TRP A 37 2.05 -2.33 5.29
CA TRP A 37 2.42 -0.97 4.89
C TRP A 37 1.92 -0.59 3.50
N ASN A 38 1.51 0.67 3.34
CA ASN A 38 1.45 1.33 2.05
C ASN A 38 2.33 2.58 2.10
N ILE A 39 3.29 2.65 1.20
CA ILE A 39 4.25 3.76 1.12
C ILE A 39 3.87 4.64 -0.04
N GLY A 40 3.94 5.95 0.18
CA GLY A 40 3.74 6.94 -0.87
C GLY A 40 4.64 8.15 -0.66
N GLN A 41 4.78 8.94 -1.71
CA GLN A 41 5.46 10.24 -1.67
C GLN A 41 4.50 11.36 -2.04
N SER A 42 4.83 12.58 -1.62
CA SER A 42 4.13 13.79 -2.06
C SER A 42 4.96 15.03 -1.81
N GLU A 43 4.73 16.09 -2.59
CA GLU A 43 5.17 17.45 -2.28
C GLU A 43 4.41 18.05 -1.08
N ASN A 44 3.21 17.53 -0.77
CA ASN A 44 2.42 17.90 0.40
C ASN A 44 1.82 16.64 1.04
N MET A 45 2.59 16.03 1.94
CA MET A 45 2.20 14.77 2.60
C MET A 45 0.86 14.90 3.33
N ARG A 46 0.62 15.97 4.09
CA ARG A 46 -0.66 16.18 4.79
C ARG A 46 -1.85 16.17 3.84
N GLN A 47 -1.77 16.89 2.72
CA GLN A 47 -2.85 16.95 1.74
C GLN A 47 -3.11 15.59 1.12
N ARG A 48 -2.05 14.87 0.69
CA ARG A 48 -2.17 13.56 0.07
C ARG A 48 -2.77 12.52 1.01
N CYS A 49 -2.31 12.46 2.26
CA CYS A 49 -2.84 11.54 3.25
C CYS A 49 -4.26 11.89 3.69
N SER A 50 -4.62 13.18 3.72
CA SER A 50 -6.01 13.62 3.95
C SER A 50 -6.95 13.12 2.86
N LEU A 51 -6.51 13.16 1.60
CA LEU A 51 -7.27 12.60 0.47
C LEU A 51 -7.42 11.09 0.59
N HIS A 52 -6.33 10.36 0.85
CA HIS A 52 -6.40 8.90 1.06
C HIS A 52 -7.36 8.54 2.19
N ARG A 53 -7.30 9.24 3.33
CA ARG A 53 -8.24 9.05 4.43
C ARG A 53 -9.68 9.31 4.03
N SER A 54 -9.95 10.42 3.32
CA SER A 54 -11.30 10.76 2.86
C SER A 54 -11.84 9.68 1.92
N ASN A 55 -11.03 9.23 0.97
CA ASN A 55 -11.38 8.17 0.03
C ASN A 55 -11.68 6.86 0.74
N MET A 56 -10.87 6.46 1.73
CA MET A 56 -11.13 5.26 2.53
C MET A 56 -12.45 5.36 3.30
N ARG A 57 -12.74 6.51 3.94
CA ARG A 57 -14.01 6.73 4.66
C ARG A 57 -15.22 6.70 3.73
N ALA A 58 -15.05 7.14 2.48
CA ALA A 58 -16.08 7.08 1.45
C ALA A 58 -16.20 5.71 0.75
N GLY A 59 -15.38 4.72 1.11
CA GLY A 59 -15.36 3.41 0.44
C GLY A 59 -14.68 3.40 -0.94
N ASN A 60 -14.00 4.48 -1.31
CA ASN A 60 -13.36 4.70 -2.62
C ASN A 60 -11.84 4.56 -2.54
N ALA A 61 -11.33 3.58 -1.80
CA ALA A 61 -9.88 3.36 -1.71
C ALA A 61 -9.30 2.95 -3.08
N ASP A 62 -8.29 3.68 -3.56
CA ASP A 62 -7.65 3.44 -4.87
C ASP A 62 -7.04 2.03 -4.97
N ASN A 63 -6.54 1.52 -3.84
CA ASN A 63 -6.00 0.18 -3.75
C ASN A 63 -7.09 -0.79 -3.29
N PRO A 64 -7.46 -1.80 -4.08
CA PRO A 64 -8.53 -2.72 -3.71
C PRO A 64 -8.25 -3.56 -2.45
N ARG A 65 -6.97 -3.85 -2.16
CA ARG A 65 -6.57 -4.57 -0.95
C ARG A 65 -6.77 -3.69 0.29
N VAL A 66 -6.42 -2.41 0.19
CA VAL A 66 -6.75 -1.42 1.22
C VAL A 66 -8.26 -1.31 1.38
N GLY A 67 -9.03 -1.22 0.29
CA GLY A 67 -10.49 -1.13 0.35
C GLY A 67 -11.15 -2.32 1.04
N ARG A 68 -10.65 -3.54 0.81
CA ARG A 68 -11.09 -4.74 1.53
C ARG A 68 -10.80 -4.63 3.03
N ASP A 69 -9.59 -4.24 3.40
CA ASP A 69 -9.20 -4.15 4.81
C ASP A 69 -9.94 -3.02 5.52
N VAL A 70 -10.22 -1.91 4.84
CA VAL A 70 -11.11 -0.84 5.33
C VAL A 70 -12.53 -1.38 5.55
N LYS A 71 -13.07 -2.22 4.68
CA LYS A 71 -14.38 -2.86 4.89
C LYS A 71 -14.38 -3.81 6.09
N SER A 72 -13.25 -4.48 6.35
CA SER A 72 -13.13 -5.50 7.40
C SER A 72 -12.83 -4.89 8.78
N TYR A 73 -12.02 -3.84 8.81
CA TYR A 73 -11.43 -3.28 10.02
C TYR A 73 -11.74 -1.80 10.24
N GLY A 74 -12.35 -1.14 9.27
CA GLY A 74 -12.61 0.30 9.28
C GLY A 74 -11.38 1.16 8.95
N ALA A 75 -11.65 2.39 8.50
CA ALA A 75 -10.58 3.35 8.17
C ALA A 75 -9.71 3.75 9.39
N HIS A 76 -10.22 3.56 10.62
CA HIS A 76 -9.49 3.84 11.85
C HIS A 76 -8.36 2.84 12.13
N ALA A 77 -8.33 1.69 11.45
CA ALA A 77 -7.23 0.74 11.53
C ALA A 77 -5.93 1.29 10.93
N PHE A 78 -6.03 2.31 10.05
CA PHE A 78 -4.90 2.89 9.35
C PHE A 78 -4.32 4.10 10.08
N PHE A 79 -3.01 4.11 10.23
CA PHE A 79 -2.23 5.18 10.84
C PHE A 79 -1.22 5.75 9.84
N TYR A 80 -1.07 7.07 9.81
CA TYR A 80 -0.18 7.76 8.90
C TYR A 80 1.01 8.36 9.64
N CYS A 81 2.22 8.16 9.11
CA CYS A 81 3.45 8.72 9.67
C CYS A 81 4.38 9.26 8.58
N VAL A 82 5.25 10.20 8.96
CA VAL A 82 6.38 10.61 8.11
C VAL A 82 7.45 9.52 8.18
N LEU A 83 7.94 9.07 7.03
CA LEU A 83 9.10 8.19 6.95
C LEU A 83 10.36 8.99 6.64
N GLU A 84 10.25 10.00 5.77
CA GLU A 84 11.38 10.83 5.39
C GLU A 84 10.95 12.19 4.88
N HIS A 85 11.61 13.24 5.34
CA HIS A 85 11.53 14.57 4.72
C HIS A 85 12.48 14.62 3.53
N VAL A 86 12.00 15.11 2.39
CA VAL A 86 12.83 15.25 1.18
C VAL A 86 12.94 16.72 0.84
N SER A 87 14.15 17.26 0.97
CA SER A 87 14.52 18.59 0.49
C SER A 87 15.42 18.48 -0.73
N ILE A 88 15.33 19.45 -1.65
CA ILE A 88 16.32 19.62 -2.73
C ILE A 88 17.32 20.71 -2.36
N LEU A 89 18.58 20.47 -2.72
CA LEU A 89 19.57 21.54 -2.86
C LEU A 89 19.35 22.26 -4.20
N VAL A 90 19.90 23.46 -4.34
CA VAL A 90 19.79 24.29 -5.56
C VAL A 90 20.18 23.48 -6.80
N GLY A 91 19.29 23.44 -7.80
CA GLY A 91 19.48 22.71 -9.07
C GLY A 91 19.03 21.25 -9.09
N GLY A 92 18.52 20.69 -7.99
CA GLY A 92 18.02 19.31 -7.92
C GLY A 92 16.60 19.11 -8.46
N ASN A 93 16.30 17.89 -8.93
CA ASN A 93 14.95 17.47 -9.35
C ASN A 93 14.21 16.77 -8.18
N LEU A 94 13.28 17.49 -7.54
CA LEU A 94 12.52 16.99 -6.39
C LEU A 94 11.73 15.71 -6.71
N THR A 95 11.08 15.66 -7.86
CA THR A 95 10.27 14.50 -8.29
C THR A 95 11.13 13.23 -8.43
N CYS A 96 12.31 13.34 -9.03
CA CYS A 96 13.24 12.22 -9.14
C CYS A 96 13.68 11.74 -7.76
N LYS A 97 14.01 12.68 -6.86
CA LYS A 97 14.41 12.35 -5.49
C LYS A 97 13.29 11.67 -4.71
N LEU A 98 12.07 12.20 -4.77
CA LEU A 98 10.89 11.60 -4.13
C LEU A 98 10.65 10.17 -4.61
N LYS A 99 10.71 9.92 -5.93
CA LYS A 99 10.59 8.57 -6.51
C LYS A 99 11.68 7.62 -5.99
N GLN A 100 12.93 8.09 -5.93
CA GLN A 100 14.05 7.30 -5.42
C GLN A 100 13.84 6.91 -3.95
N ARG A 101 13.40 7.85 -3.12
CA ARG A 101 13.19 7.63 -1.68
C ARG A 101 11.95 6.78 -1.40
N GLU A 102 10.87 6.98 -2.15
CA GLU A 102 9.70 6.10 -2.12
C GLU A 102 10.10 4.65 -2.43
N LEU A 103 10.83 4.42 -3.52
CA LEU A 103 11.31 3.09 -3.88
C LEU A 103 12.17 2.48 -2.77
N TRP A 104 13.08 3.27 -2.19
CA TRP A 104 13.91 2.80 -1.08
C TRP A 104 13.04 2.30 0.08
N TRP A 105 12.08 3.08 0.55
CA TRP A 105 11.17 2.69 1.64
C TRP A 105 10.25 1.53 1.29
N VAL A 106 9.73 1.47 0.06
CA VAL A 106 8.93 0.33 -0.44
C VAL A 106 9.71 -0.98 -0.38
N LEU A 107 11.01 -0.94 -0.68
CA LEU A 107 11.88 -2.12 -0.59
C LEU A 107 12.25 -2.45 0.85
N GLN A 108 12.66 -1.46 1.65
CA GLN A 108 13.06 -1.69 3.05
C GLN A 108 11.94 -2.26 3.91
N LEU A 109 10.71 -1.77 3.74
CA LEU A 109 9.54 -2.24 4.49
C LEU A 109 8.80 -3.39 3.79
N GLN A 110 9.35 -3.88 2.66
CA GLN A 110 8.74 -4.92 1.84
C GLN A 110 7.28 -4.62 1.47
N ALA A 111 6.94 -3.34 1.32
CA ALA A 111 5.55 -2.90 1.12
C ALA A 111 4.95 -3.38 -0.22
N HIS A 112 5.81 -3.86 -1.12
CA HIS A 112 5.47 -4.47 -2.41
C HIS A 112 5.19 -5.98 -2.31
N ASP A 113 5.59 -6.64 -1.23
CA ASP A 113 5.24 -8.04 -0.96
C ASP A 113 3.85 -8.07 -0.34
N GLU A 114 2.96 -8.90 -0.89
CA GLU A 114 1.57 -8.93 -0.45
C GLU A 114 1.38 -9.39 1.00
N ARG A 115 2.38 -10.04 1.59
CA ARG A 115 2.36 -10.43 3.01
C ARG A 115 2.60 -9.26 3.95
N TYR A 116 3.30 -8.22 3.48
CA TYR A 116 3.81 -7.14 4.33
C TYR A 116 3.33 -5.76 3.88
N GLY A 117 2.72 -5.64 2.70
CA GLY A 117 2.20 -4.36 2.25
C GLY A 117 1.22 -4.40 1.10
N TYR A 118 0.81 -3.19 0.74
CA TYR A 118 -0.24 -2.91 -0.22
C TYR A 118 0.30 -2.38 -1.55
N ASN A 119 1.54 -1.90 -1.64
CA ASN A 119 2.08 -1.31 -2.88
C ASN A 119 1.99 -2.31 -4.03
N LEU A 120 1.39 -1.88 -5.14
CA LEU A 120 1.17 -2.71 -6.33
C LEU A 120 2.35 -2.65 -7.30
N ASP A 121 3.30 -1.77 -7.03
CA ASP A 121 4.52 -1.55 -7.79
C ASP A 121 5.69 -1.20 -6.86
N ALA A 122 6.90 -1.39 -7.39
CA ALA A 122 8.14 -0.89 -6.82
C ALA A 122 8.95 -0.28 -7.96
N GLY A 123 9.06 1.05 -7.99
CA GLY A 123 9.90 1.75 -8.96
C GLY A 123 9.35 1.69 -10.38
N GLY A 124 8.02 1.68 -10.53
CA GLY A 124 7.34 1.54 -11.83
C GLY A 124 7.19 0.10 -12.30
N TYR A 125 7.77 -0.88 -11.62
CA TYR A 125 7.59 -2.30 -11.91
C TYR A 125 6.47 -2.87 -11.06
N ARG A 126 5.37 -3.30 -11.71
CA ARG A 126 4.25 -3.93 -11.02
C ARG A 126 4.63 -5.29 -10.45
N THR A 127 4.17 -5.57 -9.24
CA THR A 127 4.39 -6.85 -8.56
C THR A 127 3.73 -7.99 -9.34
N LEU A 128 4.25 -9.21 -9.19
CA LEU A 128 3.68 -10.39 -9.83
C LEU A 128 2.20 -10.59 -9.43
N GLY A 129 1.89 -10.42 -8.14
CA GLY A 129 0.52 -10.49 -7.64
C GLY A 129 -0.39 -9.43 -8.26
N ALA A 130 0.06 -8.18 -8.36
CA ALA A 130 -0.71 -7.13 -9.02
C ALA A 130 -0.98 -7.45 -10.51
N ARG A 131 0.01 -7.96 -11.24
CA ARG A 131 -0.15 -8.37 -12.65
C ARG A 131 -1.11 -9.54 -12.80
N PHE A 132 -1.03 -10.53 -11.91
CA PHE A 132 -1.90 -11.69 -11.90
C PHE A 132 -3.36 -11.30 -11.67
N ARG A 133 -3.64 -10.51 -10.63
CA ARG A 133 -5.01 -10.06 -10.31
C ARG A 133 -5.63 -9.20 -11.41
N ASP A 134 -4.82 -8.40 -12.10
CA ASP A 134 -5.27 -7.66 -13.28
C ASP A 134 -5.70 -8.57 -14.43
N ARG A 135 -4.97 -9.67 -14.64
CA ARG A 135 -5.33 -10.68 -15.64
C ARG A 135 -6.61 -11.41 -15.24
N GLU A 136 -6.73 -11.85 -13.99
CA GLU A 136 -7.94 -12.48 -13.47
C GLU A 136 -9.17 -11.57 -13.63
N ARG A 137 -9.05 -10.29 -13.23
CA ARG A 137 -10.13 -9.31 -13.39
C ARG A 137 -10.57 -9.16 -14.84
N LYS A 138 -9.62 -9.09 -15.78
CA LYS A 138 -9.91 -9.00 -17.22
C LYS A 138 -10.58 -10.27 -17.74
N LEU A 139 -10.13 -11.44 -17.28
CA LEU A 139 -10.72 -12.73 -17.67
C LEU A 139 -12.16 -12.84 -17.19
N MET A 140 -12.41 -12.58 -15.90
CA MET A 140 -13.74 -12.60 -15.30
C MET A 140 -14.67 -11.57 -15.95
N ARG A 141 -14.17 -10.37 -16.30
CA ARG A 141 -14.99 -9.36 -16.98
C ARG A 141 -15.42 -9.79 -18.38
N ARG A 142 -14.55 -10.47 -19.13
CA ARG A 142 -14.82 -10.89 -20.52
C ARG A 142 -15.64 -12.19 -20.61
N ASN A 143 -15.49 -13.06 -19.62
CA ASN A 143 -16.02 -14.42 -19.64
C ASN A 143 -16.77 -14.73 -18.33
N SER A 144 -17.52 -13.78 -17.78
CA SER A 144 -18.18 -13.91 -16.47
C SER A 144 -19.15 -15.08 -16.38
N SER A 145 -19.70 -15.53 -17.52
CA SER A 145 -20.54 -16.72 -17.61
C SER A 145 -19.77 -18.05 -17.59
N LYS A 146 -18.45 -18.03 -17.82
CA LYS A 146 -17.60 -19.23 -17.91
C LYS A 146 -16.60 -19.36 -16.77
N TYR A 147 -16.09 -18.25 -16.25
CA TYR A 147 -15.11 -18.23 -15.18
C TYR A 147 -15.62 -17.39 -14.02
N CYS A 148 -15.75 -18.04 -12.86
CA CYS A 148 -16.01 -17.40 -11.58
C CYS A 148 -14.97 -17.86 -10.55
N LEU A 149 -14.80 -17.05 -9.50
CA LEU A 149 -14.05 -17.51 -8.33
C LEU A 149 -14.92 -18.52 -7.57
N LEU A 150 -14.26 -19.46 -6.88
CA LEU A 150 -14.95 -20.32 -5.92
C LEU A 150 -15.65 -19.46 -4.85
N PRO A 151 -16.81 -19.88 -4.31
CA PRO A 151 -17.64 -19.02 -3.44
C PRO A 151 -16.91 -18.46 -2.21
N TRP A 152 -15.89 -19.16 -1.72
CA TRP A 152 -15.11 -18.84 -0.52
C TRP A 152 -13.78 -18.14 -0.83
N VAL A 153 -13.44 -17.99 -2.12
CA VAL A 153 -12.19 -17.38 -2.56
C VAL A 153 -12.47 -15.96 -3.01
N HIS A 154 -11.77 -15.00 -2.43
CA HIS A 154 -11.88 -13.62 -2.85
C HIS A 154 -10.63 -13.20 -3.64
N MET A 155 -10.85 -12.48 -4.75
CA MET A 155 -9.82 -11.96 -5.68
C MET A 155 -8.62 -11.25 -5.02
N TYR A 156 -8.79 -10.74 -3.81
CA TYR A 156 -7.85 -10.09 -2.90
C TYR A 156 -6.93 -10.97 -2.05
N ASP A 157 -7.23 -12.27 -1.96
CA ASP A 157 -6.60 -13.16 -0.98
C ASP A 157 -5.11 -13.31 -1.29
N PRO A 158 -4.24 -13.41 -0.26
CA PRO A 158 -2.81 -13.56 -0.47
C PRO A 158 -2.54 -14.74 -1.42
N ILE A 159 -1.77 -14.50 -2.47
CA ILE A 159 -1.45 -15.57 -3.40
C ILE A 159 -0.40 -16.46 -2.74
N ASN A 160 -0.61 -17.78 -2.79
CA ASN A 160 0.37 -18.73 -2.31
C ASN A 160 1.68 -18.57 -3.11
N THR A 161 2.74 -18.12 -2.43
CA THR A 161 4.03 -17.77 -3.06
C THR A 161 4.78 -18.98 -3.58
N VAL A 162 4.62 -20.15 -2.94
CA VAL A 162 5.20 -21.41 -3.41
C VAL A 162 4.56 -21.81 -4.74
N MET A 163 3.23 -21.73 -4.82
CA MET A 163 2.49 -22.00 -6.06
C MET A 163 2.86 -21.01 -7.17
N LEU A 164 3.00 -19.72 -6.85
CA LEU A 164 3.47 -18.72 -7.82
C LEU A 164 4.91 -19.00 -8.30
N ALA A 165 5.80 -19.37 -7.40
CA ALA A 165 7.21 -19.65 -7.73
C ALA A 165 7.37 -20.96 -8.53
N SER A 166 6.44 -21.90 -8.38
CA SER A 166 6.41 -23.15 -9.14
C SER A 166 5.98 -22.97 -10.61
N TRP A 167 5.42 -21.80 -10.95
CA TRP A 167 5.07 -21.47 -12.34
C TRP A 167 6.31 -21.06 -13.14
N ILE A 168 6.81 -22.00 -13.93
CA ILE A 168 7.82 -21.72 -14.95
C ILE A 168 7.08 -21.39 -16.26
N PRO A 169 7.37 -20.26 -16.94
CA PRO A 169 6.80 -20.01 -18.26
C PRO A 169 7.08 -21.21 -19.19
N GLY A 170 6.04 -21.72 -19.84
CA GLY A 170 6.22 -22.72 -20.90
C GLY A 170 7.08 -22.12 -22.01
N SER A 171 8.08 -22.89 -22.45
CA SER A 171 8.95 -22.59 -23.60
C SER A 171 8.16 -22.48 -24.89
#